data_AF-A0A959RVH6-F1
#
_entry.id   AF-A0A959RVH6-F1
#
_cell.length_a   1.000
_cell.length_b   1.000
_cell.length_c   1.000
_cell.angle_alpha   90.00
_cell.angle_beta   90.00
_cell.angle_gamma   90.00
#
_symmetry.space_group_name_H-M   'P 1'
#
loop_
_entity.id
_entity.type
_entity.pdbx_description
1 polymer ?
#
loop_
_entity_poly.entity_id
_entity_poly.type
_entity_poly.pdbx_seq_one_letter_code
_entity_poly.pdbx_strand_id
1 'polypeptide(L)' 'HLKGIFEDNESNNLALYFTYKWTLKNNQKVEFDVVDIIEFDNQNKISKLKIIYDTVTARKLVEQL' A
#
# COMPACT_ATOMS: atom_id res chain seq x y z
N HIS A 1 0.95 -8.63 6.16
CA HIS A 1 -0.11 -9.65 6.30
C HIS A 1 -1.27 -9.25 5.40
N LEU A 2 -1.70 -10.11 4.47
CA LEU A 2 -2.79 -9.81 3.55
C LEU A 2 -4.13 -9.90 4.26
N LYS A 3 -4.96 -8.87 4.11
CA LYS A 3 -6.29 -8.75 4.74
C LYS A 3 -7.43 -8.84 3.75
N GLY A 4 -7.21 -8.42 2.50
CA GLY A 4 -8.23 -8.48 1.46
C GLY A 4 -7.67 -8.25 0.07
N ILE A 5 -8.37 -8.80 -0.91
CA ILE A 5 -8.16 -8.57 -2.34
C ILE A 5 -9.52 -8.16 -2.89
N PHE A 6 -9.55 -7.06 -3.63
CA PHE A 6 -10.76 -6.54 -4.26
C PHE A 6 -10.47 -6.34 -5.75
N GLU A 7 -11.23 -7.02 -6.57
CA GLU A 7 -11.13 -6.95 -8.03
C GLU A 7 -12.34 -6.19 -8.55
N ASP A 8 -12.10 -5.27 -9.47
CA ASP A 8 -13.17 -4.73 -10.30
C ASP A 8 -13.29 -5.62 -11.54
N ASN A 9 -14.48 -6.14 -11.82
CA ASN A 9 -14.70 -7.01 -12.97
C ASN A 9 -14.93 -6.21 -14.27
N GLU A 10 -15.23 -4.92 -14.16
CA GLU A 10 -15.47 -4.03 -15.30
C GLU A 10 -14.23 -3.24 -15.70
N SER A 11 -13.26 -3.10 -14.79
CA SER A 11 -11.98 -2.44 -15.06
C SER A 11 -10.80 -3.34 -14.71
N ASN A 12 -9.66 -3.19 -15.40
CA ASN A 12 -8.44 -3.95 -15.05
C ASN A 12 -7.76 -3.35 -13.80
N ASN A 13 -8.52 -3.20 -12.72
CA ASN A 13 -8.07 -2.60 -11.47
C ASN A 13 -8.13 -3.62 -10.33
N LEU A 14 -7.11 -3.60 -9.50
CA LEU A 14 -6.94 -4.48 -8.34
C LEU A 14 -6.63 -3.65 -7.11
N ALA A 15 -7.34 -3.88 -6.01
CA ALA A 15 -7.01 -3.31 -4.72
C ALA A 15 -6.56 -4.39 -3.74
N LEU A 16 -5.41 -4.16 -3.10
CA LEU A 16 -4.82 -5.03 -2.09
C LEU A 16 -4.85 -4.32 -0.74
N TYR A 17 -5.53 -4.91 0.24
CA TYR A 17 -5.52 -4.44 1.62
C TYR A 17 -4.62 -5.33 2.46
N PHE A 18 -3.57 -4.78 3.06
CA PHE A 18 -2.61 -5.53 3.86
C PHE A 18 -1.92 -4.69 4.94
N THR A 19 -1.42 -5.36 5.97
CA THR A 19 -0.48 -4.74 6.92
C THR A 19 0.92 -4.77 6.33
N TYR A 20 1.50 -3.60 6.14
CA TYR A 20 2.89 -3.38 5.76
C TYR A 20 3.77 -3.32 7.00
N LYS A 21 4.96 -3.93 6.92
CA LYS A 21 5.96 -3.90 7.99
C LYS A 21 7.22 -3.25 7.44
N TRP A 22 7.65 -2.17 8.08
CA TRP A 22 8.83 -1.41 7.69
C TRP A 22 9.83 -1.36 8.85
N THR A 23 11.12 -1.44 8.52
CA THR A 23 12.20 -1.19 9.48
C THR A 23 12.81 0.16 9.14
N LEU A 24 12.67 1.13 10.04
CA LEU A 24 13.27 2.46 9.92
C LEU A 24 14.80 2.38 10.05
N LYS A 25 15.48 3.42 9.59
CA LYS A 25 16.95 3.53 9.64
C LYS A 25 17.52 3.39 11.06
N ASN A 26 16.74 3.78 12.08
CA ASN A 26 17.09 3.65 13.50
C ASN A 26 16.79 2.25 14.08
N ASN A 27 16.55 1.23 13.24
CA ASN A 27 16.15 -0.14 13.58
C ASN A 27 14.77 -0.29 14.24
N GLN A 28 13.97 0.77 14.35
CA GLN A 28 12.59 0.64 14.83
C GLN A 28 11.72 -0.03 13.76
N LYS A 29 10.89 -0.98 14.20
CA LYS A 29 9.92 -1.66 13.34
C LYS A 29 8.57 -0.98 13.49
N VAL A 30 7.96 -0.66 12.37
CA VAL A 30 6.62 -0.09 12.31
C VAL A 30 5.74 -0.91 11.43
N GLU A 31 4.47 -0.99 11.84
CA GLU A 31 3.45 -1.72 11.13
C GLU A 31 2.25 -0.80 10.94
N PHE A 32 1.76 -0.73 9.71
CA PHE A 32 0.56 0.03 9.39
C PHE A 32 -0.18 -0.62 8.25
N ASP A 33 -1.47 -0.29 8.19
CA ASP A 33 -2.37 -0.80 7.19
C ASP A 33 -2.30 0.06 5.92
N VAL A 34 -2.26 -0.61 4.78
CA VAL A 34 -2.10 0.00 3.45
C VAL A 34 -3.13 -0.61 2.51
N VAL A 35 -3.67 0.23 1.63
CA VAL A 35 -4.42 -0.19 0.45
C VAL A 35 -3.65 0.23 -0.80
N ASP A 36 -3.17 -0.75 -1.56
CA ASP A 36 -2.58 -0.52 -2.88
C ASP A 36 -3.68 -0.67 -3.93
N ILE A 37 -3.88 0.35 -4.77
CA ILE A 37 -4.74 0.29 -5.94
C ILE A 37 -3.83 0.23 -7.17
N ILE A 38 -3.94 -0.85 -7.92
CA ILE A 38 -3.13 -1.19 -9.07
C ILE A 38 -4.04 -1.12 -10.30
N GLU A 39 -3.69 -0.26 -11.26
CA GLU A 39 -4.34 -0.19 -12.56
C GLU A 39 -3.42 -0.87 -13.58
N PHE A 40 -3.97 -1.78 -14.39
CA PHE A 40 -3.23 -2.45 -15.46
C PHE A 40 -3.56 -1.87 -16.84
N ASP A 41 -2.59 -1.86 -17.74
CA ASP A 41 -2.81 -1.55 -19.15
C ASP A 41 -3.35 -2.77 -19.93
N ASN A 42 -3.60 -2.58 -21.23
CA ASN A 42 -4.08 -3.64 -22.13
C ASN A 42 -3.07 -4.78 -22.35
N GLN A 43 -1.83 -4.65 -21.87
CA GLN A 43 -0.79 -5.69 -21.90
C GLN A 43 -0.61 -6.37 -20.53
N ASN A 44 -1.52 -6.12 -19.59
CA ASN A 44 -1.48 -6.58 -18.20
C ASN A 44 -0.21 -6.11 -17.45
N LYS A 45 0.32 -4.94 -17.81
CA LYS A 45 1.40 -4.27 -17.07
C LYS A 45 0.81 -3.23 -16.14
N ILE A 46 1.45 -3.02 -15.00
CA ILE A 46 1.04 -1.96 -14.06
C ILE A 46 1.26 -0.62 -14.75
N SER A 47 0.18 0.07 -15.07
CA SER A 47 0.20 1.42 -15.65
C SER A 47 0.20 2.48 -14.56
N LYS A 48 -0.41 2.18 -13.41
CA LYS A 48 -0.49 3.07 -12.26
C LYS A 48 -0.59 2.31 -10.96
N LEU A 49 0.10 2.84 -9.95
CA LEU A 49 0.05 2.36 -8.57
C LEU A 49 -0.31 3.54 -7.66
N LYS A 50 -1.40 3.42 -6.89
CA LYS A 50 -1.78 4.37 -5.86
C LYS A 50 -1.75 3.68 -4.51
N ILE A 51 -0.98 4.22 -3.59
CA ILE A 51 -0.81 3.69 -2.24
C ILE A 51 -1.55 4.61 -1.27
N ILE A 52 -2.51 4.05 -0.53
CA ILE A 52 -3.28 4.76 0.48
C ILE A 52 -2.92 4.19 1.84
N TYR A 53 -2.49 5.07 2.74
CA TYR A 53 -2.14 4.71 4.11
C TYR A 53 -2.42 5.89 5.04
N ASP A 54 -2.59 5.60 6.34
CA ASP A 54 -2.79 6.63 7.35
C ASP A 54 -1.48 7.41 7.61
N THR A 55 -1.53 8.71 7.33
CA THR A 55 -0.38 9.62 7.50
C THR A 55 -0.21 10.11 8.94
N VAL A 56 -1.18 9.96 9.85
CA VAL A 56 -1.04 10.38 11.25
C VAL A 56 0.03 9.54 11.95
N THR A 57 0.06 8.24 11.64
CA THR A 57 1.12 7.33 12.12
C THR A 57 2.43 7.61 11.38
N ALA A 58 2.38 7.84 10.06
CA ALA A 58 3.58 8.08 9.26
C ALA A 58 4.28 9.43 9.57
N ARG A 59 3.54 10.51 9.88
CA ARG A 59 4.11 11.82 10.21
C ARG A 59 5.00 11.76 11.43
N LYS A 60 4.52 11.11 12.50
CA LYS A 60 5.32 10.89 13.73
C LYS A 60 6.59 10.11 13.45
N LEU A 61 6.56 9.20 12.46
CA LEU A 61 7.71 8.39 12.07
C LEU A 61 8.70 9.15 11.20
N VAL A 62 8.21 10.02 10.30
CA VAL A 62 9.04 10.89 9.48
C VAL A 62 9.71 11.98 10.32
N GLU A 63 9.01 12.53 11.33
CA GLU A 63 9.58 13.49 12.29
C GLU A 63 10.67 12.87 13.19
N GLN A 64 10.76 11.54 13.28
CA GLN A 64 11.77 10.80 14.04
C GLN A 64 12.97 10.32 13.19
N LEU A 65 12.95 10.55 11.87
CA LEU A 65 14.05 10.27 10.94
C LEU A 65 15.07 11.41 10.89
#